data_AF-A0A6J1N3T8-F1
#
_entry.id   AF-A0A6J1N3T8-F1
#
_cell.length_a   1.000
_cell.length_b   1.000
_cell.length_c   1.000
_cell.angle_alpha   90.00
_cell.angle_beta   90.00
_cell.angle_gamma   90.00
#
_symmetry.space_group_name_H-M   'P 1'
#
loop_
_entity.id
_entity.type
_entity.pdbx_description
1 polymer ?
#
loop_
_entity_poly.entity_id
_entity_poly.type
_entity_poly.pdbx_seq_one_letter_code
_entity_poly.pdbx_strand_id
1 'polypeptide(L)'
;MSDIGSGDEGISSQKYHGQGMDAGGNNFDSGQQPQEQELATKMLQIQSKRFYLDVKQNRRGRFIKVAEIGADGRRSQIFLAMSTAAEFRDHLSTFSDFYSSLGPPNPDNVPDDGKLKSEMMLKDNRRYYLDLKENSRGRFLRVSQTITRGGPRSQVALPAQGMIEFRDALTDLLDDFGTDDGGFKGELPEGRHLRVDNKNFYFDIGQNNRGIYMKVSEVVPSLQSNFRTAITVPEKCWTRFRDILADYCDKMNRAHSDSADHHQGAAVAGPSGVPRAGSAQPARDVEPFAAGSRI
;
A
#
# COMPACT_ATOMS: atom_id res chain seq x y z
N MET A 1 -49.48 -26.90 -56.66
CA MET A 1 -50.43 -26.07 -55.90
C MET A 1 -49.88 -24.65 -55.91
N SER A 2 -50.75 -23.72 -56.29
CA SER A 2 -50.67 -22.24 -56.35
C SER A 2 -49.72 -21.60 -55.32
N ASP A 3 -48.89 -20.61 -55.68
CA ASP A 3 -49.18 -19.24 -56.18
C ASP A 3 -49.60 -18.26 -55.05
N ILE A 4 -49.20 -16.99 -55.22
CA ILE A 4 -49.45 -15.77 -54.41
C ILE A 4 -48.39 -15.54 -53.31
N GLY A 5 -47.60 -14.45 -53.26
CA GLY A 5 -47.72 -13.06 -53.77
C GLY A 5 -47.41 -12.13 -52.58
N SER A 6 -46.39 -11.27 -52.60
CA SER A 6 -46.37 -9.89 -53.15
C SER A 6 -46.55 -8.79 -52.07
N GLY A 7 -45.76 -7.71 -52.20
CA GLY A 7 -46.01 -6.35 -51.67
C GLY A 7 -45.44 -6.07 -50.27
N ASP A 8 -44.46 -5.21 -50.02
CA ASP A 8 -44.17 -3.82 -50.44
C ASP A 8 -44.95 -2.71 -49.68
N GLU A 9 -44.21 -1.63 -49.39
CA GLU A 9 -44.57 -0.30 -48.85
C GLU A 9 -45.09 -0.24 -47.39
N GLY A 10 -44.61 0.61 -46.49
CA GLY A 10 -44.22 2.02 -46.62
C GLY A 10 -45.26 2.87 -45.85
N ILE A 11 -44.83 3.68 -44.87
CA ILE A 11 -45.52 4.83 -44.18
C ILE A 11 -44.58 5.23 -43.01
N SER A 12 -43.78 6.30 -43.03
CA SER A 12 -44.00 7.76 -43.07
C SER A 12 -44.46 8.40 -41.73
N SER A 13 -43.70 9.44 -41.32
CA SER A 13 -44.06 10.57 -40.42
C SER A 13 -44.06 10.24 -38.90
N GLN A 14 -43.50 11.04 -37.99
CA GLN A 14 -43.70 12.48 -37.81
C GLN A 14 -42.66 13.07 -36.83
N LYS A 15 -42.10 14.24 -37.16
CA LYS A 15 -41.39 15.15 -36.25
C LYS A 15 -42.38 15.79 -35.28
N TYR A 16 -42.00 15.93 -34.01
CA TYR A 16 -42.45 17.04 -33.17
C TYR A 16 -41.25 17.70 -32.47
N HIS A 17 -41.19 19.02 -32.63
CA HIS A 17 -40.30 19.96 -31.97
C HIS A 17 -41.02 20.49 -30.72
N GLY A 18 -40.32 20.63 -29.59
CA GLY A 18 -40.83 21.28 -28.40
C GLY A 18 -39.70 21.80 -27.52
N GLN A 19 -39.45 23.11 -27.60
CA GLN A 19 -38.63 23.89 -26.67
C GLN A 19 -39.34 24.05 -25.31
N GLY A 20 -38.59 24.12 -24.21
CA GLY A 20 -39.14 24.62 -22.95
C GLY A 20 -38.31 24.37 -21.69
N MET A 21 -37.37 25.28 -21.43
CA MET A 21 -37.03 25.88 -20.12
C MET A 21 -36.35 25.07 -19.00
N ASP A 22 -35.25 25.67 -18.55
CA ASP A 22 -34.51 25.51 -17.30
C ASP A 22 -35.37 25.27 -16.05
N ALA A 23 -34.98 24.26 -15.27
CA ALA A 23 -35.17 24.24 -13.83
C ALA A 23 -33.94 23.58 -13.19
N GLY A 24 -33.29 24.33 -12.30
CA GLY A 24 -31.98 24.04 -11.73
C GLY A 24 -31.83 22.64 -11.13
N GLY A 25 -30.85 21.91 -11.65
CA GLY A 25 -30.24 20.77 -10.99
C GLY A 25 -29.02 21.25 -10.21
N ASN A 26 -29.13 21.29 -8.87
CA ASN A 26 -27.98 21.36 -7.98
C ASN A 26 -27.10 20.13 -8.23
N ASN A 27 -26.06 20.29 -9.06
CA ASN A 27 -24.95 19.34 -9.19
C ASN A 27 -24.13 19.34 -7.90
N PHE A 28 -24.57 18.57 -6.90
CA PHE A 28 -23.70 18.05 -5.85
C PHE A 28 -23.39 16.57 -6.14
N ASP A 29 -22.68 16.32 -7.23
CA ASP A 29 -21.87 15.11 -7.35
C ASP A 29 -20.75 15.30 -8.38
N SER A 30 -19.52 15.38 -7.90
CA SER A 30 -18.42 14.66 -8.52
C SER A 30 -17.27 14.61 -7.53
N GLY A 31 -17.02 13.40 -7.04
CA GLY A 31 -16.01 13.08 -6.07
C GLY A 31 -14.64 13.64 -6.43
N GLN A 32 -13.89 14.00 -5.38
CA GLN A 32 -12.45 14.15 -5.45
C GLN A 32 -11.84 12.89 -6.06
N GLN A 33 -11.59 12.90 -7.37
CA GLN A 33 -10.70 11.94 -7.98
C GLN A 33 -9.36 12.03 -7.25
N PRO A 34 -8.71 10.90 -6.93
CA PRO A 34 -7.34 10.94 -6.44
C PRO A 34 -6.51 11.76 -7.43
N GLN A 35 -5.89 12.82 -6.94
CA GLN A 35 -5.06 13.75 -7.72
C GLN A 35 -3.83 12.99 -8.24
N GLU A 36 -4.01 12.28 -9.35
CA GLU A 36 -2.97 11.54 -10.07
C GLU A 36 -2.37 12.47 -11.10
N GLN A 37 -1.13 12.89 -10.87
CA GLN A 37 -0.40 13.75 -11.78
C GLN A 37 0.37 12.89 -12.77
N GLU A 38 0.20 13.15 -14.06
CA GLU A 38 1.03 12.57 -15.11
C GLU A 38 2.33 13.39 -15.22
N LEU A 39 3.47 12.70 -15.16
CA LEU A 39 4.80 13.31 -15.19
C LEU A 39 5.45 13.17 -16.57
N ALA A 40 5.27 12.02 -17.21
CA ALA A 40 5.77 11.74 -18.56
C ALA A 40 4.94 10.64 -19.20
N THR A 41 4.93 10.62 -20.54
CA THR A 41 4.35 9.53 -21.33
C THR A 41 5.29 9.18 -22.48
N LYS A 42 5.47 7.89 -22.73
CA LYS A 42 6.10 7.37 -23.96
C LYS A 42 5.12 6.44 -24.66
N MET A 43 4.99 6.62 -25.98
CA MET A 43 4.17 5.76 -26.82
C MET A 43 5.06 4.95 -27.75
N LEU A 44 4.86 3.63 -27.76
CA LEU A 44 5.55 2.69 -28.64
C LEU A 44 4.53 2.01 -29.55
N GLN A 45 4.78 2.03 -30.86
CA GLN A 45 3.98 1.27 -31.82
C GLN A 45 4.76 0.03 -32.25
N ILE A 46 4.27 -1.13 -31.83
CA ILE A 46 4.98 -2.41 -31.95
C ILE A 46 4.06 -3.37 -32.71
N GLN A 47 4.40 -3.68 -33.96
CA GLN A 47 3.49 -4.34 -34.93
C GLN A 47 2.15 -3.60 -35.03
N SER A 48 1.03 -4.29 -34.81
CA SER A 48 -0.33 -3.75 -34.85
C SER A 48 -0.84 -3.29 -33.47
N LYS A 49 0.03 -3.24 -32.46
CA LYS A 49 -0.30 -2.82 -31.10
C LYS A 49 0.34 -1.47 -30.77
N ARG A 50 -0.30 -0.72 -29.88
CA ARG A 50 0.26 0.50 -29.29
C ARG A 50 0.42 0.32 -27.79
N PHE A 51 1.57 0.68 -27.26
CA PHE A 51 1.87 0.66 -25.84
C PHE A 51 2.07 2.10 -25.35
N TYR A 52 1.48 2.43 -24.21
CA TYR A 52 1.68 3.70 -23.52
C TYR A 52 2.32 3.41 -22.18
N LEU A 53 3.46 4.04 -21.93
CA LEU A 53 4.20 3.97 -20.67
C LEU A 53 4.08 5.35 -20.02
N ASP A 54 3.17 5.47 -19.07
CA ASP A 54 2.92 6.74 -18.39
C ASP A 54 3.55 6.70 -16.99
N VAL A 55 4.49 7.61 -16.72
CA VAL A 55 4.98 7.86 -15.37
C VAL A 55 3.99 8.77 -14.67
N LYS A 56 3.43 8.28 -13.56
CA LYS A 56 2.39 9.00 -12.80
C LYS A 56 2.76 9.06 -11.33
N GLN A 57 2.25 10.08 -10.66
CA GLN A 57 2.46 10.32 -9.24
C GLN A 57 1.13 10.51 -8.52
N ASN A 58 0.99 9.86 -7.37
CA ASN A 58 -0.12 10.09 -6.46
C ASN A 58 0.42 10.21 -5.03
N ARG A 59 -0.49 10.34 -4.04
CA ARG A 59 -0.12 10.44 -2.61
C ARG A 59 0.69 9.26 -2.07
N ARG A 60 0.73 8.13 -2.77
CA ARG A 60 1.44 6.90 -2.36
C ARG A 60 2.84 6.79 -2.97
N GLY A 61 3.18 7.66 -3.92
CA GLY A 61 4.45 7.62 -4.64
C GLY A 61 4.30 7.68 -6.15
N ARG A 62 5.41 7.38 -6.83
CA ARG A 62 5.52 7.34 -8.29
C ARG A 62 5.39 5.91 -8.78
N PHE A 63 4.81 5.76 -9.96
CA PHE A 63 4.61 4.46 -10.59
C PHE A 63 4.54 4.62 -12.12
N ILE A 64 4.78 3.52 -12.84
CA ILE A 64 4.59 3.45 -14.28
C ILE A 64 3.33 2.67 -14.58
N LYS A 65 2.41 3.29 -15.32
CA LYS A 65 1.25 2.64 -15.90
C LYS A 65 1.63 2.19 -17.32
N VAL A 66 1.55 0.89 -17.58
CA VAL A 66 1.75 0.33 -18.92
C VAL A 66 0.38 -0.04 -19.47
N ALA A 67 -0.06 0.63 -20.52
CA ALA A 67 -1.28 0.30 -21.24
C ALA A 67 -0.96 -0.30 -22.62
N GLU A 68 -1.65 -1.36 -22.98
CA GLU A 68 -1.65 -1.97 -24.31
C GLU A 68 -2.99 -1.69 -24.99
N ILE A 69 -2.92 -1.26 -26.25
CA ILE A 69 -4.06 -1.23 -27.17
C ILE A 69 -3.79 -2.29 -28.23
N GLY A 70 -4.61 -3.34 -28.21
CA GLY A 70 -4.57 -4.43 -29.19
C GLY A 70 -5.04 -3.97 -30.57
N ALA A 71 -4.74 -4.78 -31.59
CA ALA A 71 -5.19 -4.53 -32.96
C ALA A 71 -6.73 -4.52 -33.11
N ASP A 72 -7.42 -5.18 -32.20
CA ASP A 72 -8.89 -5.21 -32.07
C ASP A 72 -9.45 -4.03 -31.24
N GLY A 73 -8.60 -3.08 -30.85
CA GLY A 73 -8.94 -1.94 -30.01
C GLY A 73 -9.10 -2.28 -28.53
N ARG A 74 -8.93 -3.54 -28.12
CA ARG A 74 -9.01 -3.92 -26.70
C ARG A 74 -7.90 -3.25 -25.92
N ARG A 75 -8.27 -2.66 -24.78
CA ARG A 75 -7.34 -2.02 -23.86
C ARG A 75 -7.07 -2.95 -22.68
N SER A 76 -5.80 -3.18 -22.40
CA SER A 76 -5.33 -3.81 -21.17
C SER A 76 -4.27 -2.93 -20.53
N GLN A 77 -4.05 -3.10 -19.23
CA GLN A 77 -3.06 -2.29 -18.51
C GLN A 77 -2.53 -3.03 -17.29
N ILE A 78 -1.28 -2.75 -16.94
CA ILE A 78 -0.65 -3.16 -15.68
C ILE A 78 -0.03 -1.93 -15.02
N PHE A 79 0.24 -2.05 -13.72
CA PHE A 79 0.85 -0.99 -12.92
C PHE A 79 2.12 -1.49 -12.26
N LEU A 80 3.22 -0.80 -12.49
CA LEU A 80 4.54 -1.14 -11.96
C LEU A 80 4.97 -0.05 -10.99
N ALA A 81 5.46 -0.45 -9.82
CA ALA A 81 6.24 0.45 -8.97
C ALA A 81 7.55 0.80 -9.71
N MET A 82 8.19 1.93 -9.42
CA MET A 82 9.43 2.34 -10.09
C MET A 82 10.52 1.26 -9.91
N SER A 83 10.60 0.65 -8.73
CA SER A 83 11.58 -0.41 -8.45
C SER A 83 11.30 -1.67 -9.29
N THR A 84 10.01 -2.01 -9.46
CA THR A 84 9.58 -3.16 -10.27
C THR A 84 9.77 -2.89 -11.76
N ALA A 85 9.64 -1.64 -12.20
CA ALA A 85 9.93 -1.26 -13.57
C ALA A 85 11.43 -1.40 -13.89
N ALA A 86 12.31 -1.11 -12.93
CA ALA A 86 13.76 -1.34 -13.06
C ALA A 86 14.10 -2.84 -13.18
N GLU A 87 13.54 -3.67 -12.29
CA GLU A 87 13.68 -5.13 -12.37
C GLU A 87 13.14 -5.67 -13.71
N PHE A 88 12.00 -5.14 -14.18
CA PHE A 88 11.44 -5.53 -15.46
C PHE A 88 12.34 -5.14 -16.64
N ARG A 89 12.94 -3.95 -16.61
CA ARG A 89 13.93 -3.49 -17.61
C ARG A 89 15.11 -4.45 -17.69
N ASP A 90 15.63 -4.90 -16.54
CA ASP A 90 16.76 -5.83 -16.49
C ASP A 90 16.36 -7.19 -17.08
N HIS A 91 15.20 -7.72 -16.72
CA HIS A 91 14.67 -8.95 -17.30
C HIS A 91 14.44 -8.87 -18.81
N LEU A 92 14.02 -7.73 -19.36
CA LEU A 92 13.84 -7.56 -20.81
C LEU A 92 15.15 -7.79 -21.58
N SER A 93 16.31 -7.43 -21.01
CA SER A 93 17.61 -7.73 -21.60
C SER A 93 17.82 -9.25 -21.68
N THR A 94 17.64 -9.95 -20.57
CA THR A 94 17.76 -11.42 -20.51
C THR A 94 16.80 -12.14 -21.46
N PHE A 95 15.56 -11.66 -21.58
CA PHE A 95 14.59 -12.21 -22.52
C PHE A 95 14.96 -11.93 -23.97
N SER A 96 15.51 -10.75 -24.27
CA SER A 96 15.96 -10.39 -25.61
C SER A 96 17.17 -11.21 -26.06
N ASP A 97 18.14 -11.43 -25.18
CA ASP A 97 19.31 -12.26 -25.47
C ASP A 97 18.89 -13.71 -25.73
N PHE A 98 18.00 -14.23 -24.89
CA PHE A 98 17.41 -15.56 -25.10
C PHE A 98 16.64 -15.62 -26.44
N TYR A 99 15.78 -14.65 -26.73
CA TYR A 99 15.02 -14.60 -27.99
C TYR A 99 15.94 -14.56 -29.22
N SER A 100 17.04 -13.83 -29.16
CA SER A 100 18.04 -13.73 -30.23
C SER A 100 18.80 -15.04 -30.46
N SER A 101 18.93 -15.87 -29.42
CA SER A 101 19.52 -17.22 -29.52
C SER A 101 18.57 -18.26 -30.12
N LEU A 102 17.27 -17.97 -30.19
CA LEU A 102 16.29 -18.90 -30.72
C LEU A 102 16.33 -18.91 -32.26
N GLY A 103 16.38 -20.10 -32.83
CA GLY A 103 16.20 -20.31 -34.27
C GLY A 103 14.79 -19.96 -34.77
N PRO A 104 14.52 -20.18 -36.07
CA PRO A 104 13.20 -19.96 -36.66
C PRO A 104 12.10 -20.71 -35.89
N PRO A 105 10.87 -20.16 -35.82
CA PRO A 105 9.74 -20.81 -35.17
C PRO A 105 9.54 -22.22 -35.74
N ASN A 106 9.41 -23.22 -34.87
CA ASN A 106 9.09 -24.57 -35.29
C ASN A 106 7.65 -24.90 -34.86
N PRO A 107 6.67 -24.79 -35.78
CA PRO A 107 5.26 -25.02 -35.46
C PRO A 107 4.95 -26.45 -35.00
N ASP A 108 5.83 -27.41 -35.27
CA ASP A 108 5.66 -28.81 -34.90
C ASP A 108 6.16 -29.15 -33.48
N ASN A 109 6.84 -28.20 -32.81
CA ASN A 109 7.47 -28.43 -31.49
C ASN A 109 7.13 -27.33 -30.48
N VAL A 110 5.90 -26.80 -30.51
CA VAL A 110 5.44 -25.81 -29.53
C VAL A 110 5.08 -26.56 -28.24
N PRO A 111 5.66 -26.20 -27.06
CA PRO A 111 5.27 -26.80 -25.79
C PRO A 111 3.75 -26.69 -25.56
N ASP A 112 3.13 -27.59 -24.79
CA ASP A 112 1.67 -27.58 -24.56
C ASP A 112 1.15 -26.26 -23.94
N ASP A 113 1.94 -25.61 -23.06
CA ASP A 113 1.63 -24.25 -22.54
C ASP A 113 2.27 -23.14 -23.40
N GLY A 114 3.04 -23.49 -24.43
CA GLY A 114 3.72 -22.56 -25.34
C GLY A 114 4.74 -21.64 -24.67
N LYS A 115 5.18 -21.95 -23.44
CA LYS A 115 6.18 -21.16 -22.69
C LYS A 115 7.59 -21.60 -23.07
N LEU A 116 8.44 -20.64 -23.40
CA LEU A 116 9.85 -20.83 -23.73
C LEU A 116 10.78 -20.46 -22.57
N LYS A 117 10.47 -19.36 -21.86
CA LYS A 117 11.21 -18.89 -20.69
C LYS A 117 10.24 -18.14 -19.76
N SER A 118 10.44 -18.27 -18.46
CA SER A 118 9.60 -17.63 -17.45
C SER A 118 10.44 -17.03 -16.33
N GLU A 119 10.02 -15.87 -15.84
CA GLU A 119 10.57 -15.15 -14.68
C GLU A 119 9.42 -14.62 -13.81
N MET A 120 9.72 -14.24 -12.57
CA MET A 120 8.73 -13.67 -11.65
C MET A 120 9.31 -12.53 -10.84
N MET A 121 8.56 -11.43 -10.75
CA MET A 121 8.87 -10.30 -9.88
C MET A 121 7.82 -10.20 -8.77
N LEU A 122 8.25 -9.74 -7.58
CA LEU A 122 7.39 -9.60 -6.41
C LEU A 122 7.44 -8.16 -5.88
N LYS A 123 6.26 -7.57 -5.68
CA LYS A 123 6.15 -6.27 -5.01
C LYS A 123 4.98 -6.29 -4.03
N ASP A 124 5.29 -6.24 -2.74
CA ASP A 124 4.31 -6.36 -1.65
C ASP A 124 3.42 -7.61 -1.80
N ASN A 125 2.13 -7.42 -2.09
CA ASN A 125 1.15 -8.48 -2.32
C ASN A 125 0.84 -8.72 -3.82
N ARG A 126 1.63 -8.14 -4.72
CA ARG A 126 1.51 -8.27 -6.17
C ARG A 126 2.59 -9.20 -6.70
N ARG A 127 2.19 -10.10 -7.60
CA ARG A 127 3.10 -10.95 -8.37
C ARG A 127 3.00 -10.59 -9.83
N TYR A 128 4.15 -10.49 -10.48
CA TYR A 128 4.25 -10.25 -11.92
C TYR A 128 4.92 -11.48 -12.53
N TYR A 129 4.19 -12.17 -13.39
CA TYR A 129 4.69 -13.33 -14.14
C TYR A 129 5.10 -12.84 -15.52
N LEU A 130 6.35 -13.11 -15.90
CA LEU A 130 6.92 -12.77 -17.19
C LEU A 130 7.12 -14.06 -17.97
N ASP A 131 6.25 -14.35 -18.94
CA ASP A 131 6.32 -15.57 -19.74
C ASP A 131 6.62 -15.24 -21.21
N LEU A 132 7.81 -15.59 -21.70
CA LEU A 132 8.07 -15.57 -23.14
C LEU A 132 7.40 -16.79 -23.76
N LYS A 133 6.44 -16.55 -24.65
CA LYS A 133 5.59 -17.58 -25.26
C LYS A 133 5.70 -17.59 -26.77
N GLU A 134 5.44 -18.75 -27.37
CA GLU A 134 5.34 -18.96 -28.82
C GLU A 134 3.94 -19.47 -29.18
N ASN A 135 3.37 -18.93 -30.25
CA ASN A 135 2.12 -19.40 -30.84
C ASN A 135 2.16 -19.28 -32.37
N SER A 136 1.07 -19.62 -33.05
CA SER A 136 0.95 -19.54 -34.51
C SER A 136 1.15 -18.15 -35.11
N ARG A 137 1.06 -17.08 -34.31
CA ARG A 137 1.30 -15.68 -34.72
C ARG A 137 2.73 -15.22 -34.45
N GLY A 138 3.55 -16.04 -33.79
CA GLY A 138 4.93 -15.75 -33.42
C GLY A 138 5.17 -15.71 -31.91
N ARG A 139 6.28 -15.09 -31.52
CA ARG A 139 6.73 -15.02 -30.12
C ARG A 139 6.35 -13.71 -29.45
N PHE A 140 5.97 -13.77 -28.18
CA PHE A 140 5.57 -12.62 -27.38
C PHE A 140 5.85 -12.83 -25.90
N LEU A 141 6.20 -11.77 -25.20
CA LEU A 141 6.33 -11.73 -23.75
C LEU A 141 4.98 -11.36 -23.12
N ARG A 142 4.38 -12.30 -22.39
CA ARG A 142 3.18 -12.06 -21.58
C ARG A 142 3.59 -11.60 -20.19
N VAL A 143 3.14 -10.41 -19.81
CA VAL A 143 3.33 -9.86 -18.46
C VAL A 143 1.99 -9.90 -17.74
N SER A 144 1.85 -10.81 -16.77
CA SER A 144 0.62 -10.98 -15.99
C SER A 144 0.80 -10.49 -14.57
N GLN A 145 -0.01 -9.52 -14.16
CA GLN A 145 -0.07 -9.01 -12.79
C GLN A 145 -1.23 -9.69 -12.04
N THR A 146 -0.93 -10.26 -10.87
CA THR A 146 -1.92 -10.85 -9.95
C THR A 146 -1.72 -10.37 -8.52
N ILE A 147 -2.78 -10.42 -7.71
CA ILE A 147 -2.73 -10.12 -6.27
C ILE A 147 -2.88 -11.44 -5.51
N THR A 148 -2.02 -11.70 -4.53
CA THR A 148 -1.90 -13.01 -3.82
C THR A 148 -3.16 -13.50 -3.10
N ARG A 149 -4.20 -12.68 -2.96
CA ARG A 149 -5.47 -13.03 -2.29
C ARG A 149 -6.68 -13.07 -3.23
N GLY A 150 -6.49 -13.55 -4.47
CA GLY A 150 -7.60 -13.70 -5.42
C GLY A 150 -8.13 -12.38 -5.99
N GLY A 151 -7.30 -11.32 -5.96
CA GLY A 151 -7.67 -10.02 -6.52
C GLY A 151 -7.68 -9.99 -8.05
N PRO A 152 -8.05 -8.83 -8.64
CA PRO A 152 -8.11 -8.67 -10.09
C PRO A 152 -6.79 -9.03 -10.77
N ARG A 153 -6.89 -9.76 -11.88
CA ARG A 153 -5.77 -10.12 -12.74
C ARG A 153 -5.77 -9.21 -13.96
N SER A 154 -4.59 -8.74 -14.32
CA SER A 154 -4.39 -7.91 -15.51
C SER A 154 -3.17 -8.38 -16.24
N GLN A 155 -3.12 -8.18 -17.56
CA GLN A 155 -1.98 -8.61 -18.35
C GLN A 155 -1.82 -7.76 -19.60
N VAL A 156 -0.57 -7.69 -20.06
CA VAL A 156 -0.21 -7.17 -21.37
C VAL A 156 0.61 -8.23 -22.13
N ALA A 157 0.61 -8.17 -23.46
CA ALA A 157 1.29 -9.09 -24.33
C ALA A 157 2.15 -8.32 -25.36
N LEU A 158 3.43 -8.17 -25.02
CA LEU A 158 4.45 -7.48 -25.80
C LEU A 158 5.03 -8.40 -26.88
N PRO A 159 4.90 -8.10 -28.18
CA PRO A 159 5.59 -8.86 -29.21
C PRO A 159 7.11 -8.92 -28.98
N ALA A 160 7.73 -10.09 -29.18
CA ALA A 160 9.13 -10.32 -28.78
C ALA A 160 10.13 -9.38 -29.47
N GLN A 161 9.88 -9.02 -30.73
CA GLN A 161 10.72 -8.06 -31.47
C GLN A 161 10.82 -6.67 -30.79
N GLY A 162 9.84 -6.33 -29.95
CA GLY A 162 9.70 -4.98 -29.38
C GLY A 162 10.24 -4.90 -27.97
N MET A 163 10.84 -5.99 -27.45
CA MET A 163 11.39 -6.04 -26.10
C MET A 163 12.54 -5.03 -25.92
N ILE A 164 13.37 -4.83 -26.94
CA ILE A 164 14.46 -3.85 -26.90
C ILE A 164 13.92 -2.42 -26.86
N GLU A 165 13.01 -2.04 -27.76
CA GLU A 165 12.40 -0.69 -27.74
C GLU A 165 11.67 -0.42 -26.42
N PHE A 166 10.99 -1.43 -25.87
CA PHE A 166 10.32 -1.32 -24.59
C PHE A 166 11.32 -1.15 -23.43
N ARG A 167 12.43 -1.89 -23.45
CA ARG A 167 13.53 -1.76 -22.47
C ARG A 167 14.15 -0.37 -22.51
N ASP A 168 14.41 0.15 -23.70
CA ASP A 168 15.06 1.46 -23.89
C ASP A 168 14.12 2.57 -23.42
N ALA A 169 12.83 2.48 -23.76
CA ALA A 169 11.82 3.40 -23.25
C ALA A 169 11.70 3.37 -21.72
N LEU A 170 11.77 2.19 -21.09
CA LEU A 170 11.84 2.08 -19.64
C LEU A 170 13.12 2.68 -19.07
N THR A 171 14.26 2.48 -19.72
CA THR A 171 15.56 3.02 -19.29
C THR A 171 15.51 4.55 -19.25
N ASP A 172 15.06 5.19 -20.34
CA ASP A 172 14.91 6.65 -20.38
C ASP A 172 14.02 7.18 -19.24
N LEU A 173 12.87 6.53 -19.01
CA LEU A 173 11.96 6.95 -17.93
C LEU A 173 12.55 6.70 -16.53
N LEU A 174 13.33 5.64 -16.35
CA LEU A 174 13.97 5.34 -15.07
C LEU A 174 15.18 6.23 -14.80
N ASP A 175 15.88 6.68 -15.83
CA ASP A 175 17.00 7.62 -15.71
C ASP A 175 16.48 9.02 -15.34
N ASP A 176 15.38 9.48 -15.96
CA ASP A 176 14.77 10.79 -15.67
C ASP A 176 14.07 10.83 -14.31
N PHE A 177 13.37 9.76 -13.93
CA PHE A 177 12.51 9.74 -12.73
C PHE A 177 13.08 8.91 -11.57
N GLY A 178 14.14 8.13 -11.78
CA GLY A 178 14.74 7.26 -10.77
C GLY A 178 13.96 5.96 -10.52
N THR A 179 14.57 5.04 -9.78
CA THR A 179 14.01 3.71 -9.48
C THR A 179 13.29 3.62 -8.14
N ASP A 180 13.31 4.70 -7.34
CA ASP A 180 12.64 4.76 -6.04
C ASP A 180 11.13 4.98 -6.19
N ASP A 181 10.33 4.17 -5.50
CA ASP A 181 8.86 4.18 -5.57
C ASP A 181 8.19 5.44 -5.00
N GLY A 182 8.96 6.38 -4.46
CA GLY A 182 8.44 7.61 -3.88
C GLY A 182 7.74 7.36 -2.53
N GLY A 183 8.54 7.21 -1.49
CA GLY A 183 8.10 7.36 -0.10
C GLY A 183 9.09 8.26 0.66
N PHE A 184 8.83 8.54 1.94
CA PHE A 184 9.73 9.37 2.76
C PHE A 184 11.16 8.81 2.70
N LYS A 185 12.12 9.64 2.27
CA LYS A 185 13.53 9.27 2.04
C LYS A 185 14.43 9.44 3.27
N GLY A 186 13.87 9.90 4.40
CA GLY A 186 14.62 10.01 5.65
C GLY A 186 14.68 8.67 6.39
N GLU A 187 15.70 8.51 7.23
CA GLU A 187 15.72 7.43 8.21
C GLU A 187 14.49 7.58 9.12
N LEU A 188 13.71 6.50 9.27
CA LEU A 188 12.57 6.52 10.18
C LEU A 188 13.10 6.56 11.62
N PRO A 189 12.47 7.31 12.53
CA PRO A 189 12.88 7.33 13.93
C PRO A 189 12.92 5.94 14.54
N GLU A 190 13.92 5.69 15.40
CA GLU A 190 14.03 4.42 16.12
C GLU A 190 12.77 4.16 16.96
N GLY A 191 12.29 2.92 16.91
CA GLY A 191 11.16 2.48 17.71
C GLY A 191 11.47 2.59 19.21
N ARG A 192 10.46 2.92 20.00
CA ARG A 192 10.57 2.95 21.47
C ARG A 192 9.72 1.87 22.09
N HIS A 193 10.03 1.47 23.32
CA HIS A 193 9.18 0.55 24.06
C HIS A 193 9.04 0.97 25.52
N LEU A 194 7.94 0.57 26.12
CA LEU A 194 7.61 0.79 27.52
C LEU A 194 7.20 -0.54 28.14
N ARG A 195 7.83 -0.91 29.26
CA ARG A 195 7.42 -2.06 30.06
C ARG A 195 6.58 -1.60 31.24
N VAL A 196 5.38 -2.18 31.38
CA VAL A 196 4.48 -1.96 32.51
C VAL A 196 4.05 -3.31 33.03
N ASP A 197 4.37 -3.61 34.29
CA ASP A 197 4.12 -4.90 34.93
C ASP A 197 4.66 -6.08 34.09
N ASN A 198 3.75 -6.97 33.67
CA ASN A 198 4.01 -8.13 32.82
C ASN A 198 3.66 -7.86 31.34
N LYS A 199 3.64 -6.59 30.91
CA LYS A 199 3.33 -6.19 29.54
C LYS A 199 4.43 -5.31 28.95
N ASN A 200 4.71 -5.50 27.68
CA ASN A 200 5.58 -4.64 26.89
C ASN A 200 4.77 -3.96 25.80
N PHE A 201 4.90 -2.63 25.70
CA PHE A 201 4.32 -1.81 24.66
C PHE A 201 5.43 -1.36 23.72
N TYR A 202 5.34 -1.70 22.44
CA TYR A 202 6.28 -1.28 21.39
C TYR A 202 5.64 -0.21 20.52
N PHE A 203 6.39 0.84 20.20
CA PHE A 203 6.01 1.99 19.38
C PHE A 203 6.94 2.03 18.18
N ASP A 204 6.58 1.30 17.13
CA ASP A 204 7.42 1.15 15.94
C ASP A 204 6.96 2.12 14.85
N ILE A 205 7.87 2.93 14.31
CA ILE A 205 7.58 3.73 13.12
C ILE A 205 7.86 2.88 11.89
N GLY A 206 6.86 2.74 11.03
CA GLY A 206 6.96 1.98 9.79
C GLY A 206 6.43 2.77 8.60
N GLN A 207 6.77 2.29 7.42
CA GLN A 207 6.28 2.85 6.17
C GLN A 207 5.68 1.73 5.33
N ASN A 208 4.53 2.01 4.72
CA ASN A 208 3.92 1.11 3.74
C ASN A 208 3.33 1.92 2.58
N ASN A 209 2.67 1.21 1.67
CA ASN A 209 1.98 1.76 0.50
C ASN A 209 0.90 2.83 0.78
N ARG A 210 0.54 3.08 2.05
CA ARG A 210 -0.43 4.10 2.48
C ARG A 210 0.24 5.30 3.15
N GLY A 211 1.55 5.27 3.36
CA GLY A 211 2.34 6.32 4.03
C GLY A 211 3.05 5.83 5.29
N ILE A 212 3.60 6.78 6.05
CA ILE A 212 4.20 6.53 7.36
C ILE A 212 3.10 6.23 8.39
N TYR A 213 3.37 5.30 9.29
CA TYR A 213 2.48 4.96 10.39
C TYR A 213 3.29 4.61 11.64
N MET A 214 2.64 4.73 12.80
CA MET A 214 3.11 4.18 14.06
C MET A 214 2.33 2.90 14.36
N LYS A 215 3.03 1.81 14.66
CA LYS A 215 2.44 0.59 15.17
C LYS A 215 2.64 0.52 16.67
N VAL A 216 1.55 0.56 17.41
CA VAL A 216 1.58 0.37 18.87
C VAL A 216 1.18 -1.07 19.15
N SER A 217 2.09 -1.86 19.72
CA SER A 217 1.89 -3.28 19.99
C SER A 217 1.98 -3.57 21.48
N GLU A 218 1.01 -4.26 22.04
CA GLU A 218 1.05 -4.83 23.39
C GLU A 218 1.45 -6.30 23.30
N VAL A 219 2.42 -6.70 24.14
CA VAL A 219 2.97 -8.06 24.20
C VAL A 219 3.03 -8.51 25.65
N VAL A 220 2.48 -9.70 25.95
CA VAL A 220 2.52 -10.34 27.27
C VAL A 220 3.51 -11.51 27.23
N PRO A 221 4.69 -11.43 27.88
CA PRO A 221 5.73 -12.45 27.75
C PRO A 221 5.37 -13.81 28.35
N SER A 222 4.45 -13.86 29.31
CA SER A 222 4.14 -15.07 30.09
C SER A 222 3.07 -15.99 29.50
N LEU A 223 2.46 -15.61 28.37
CA LEU A 223 1.48 -16.45 27.67
C LEU A 223 2.21 -17.19 26.54
N GLN A 224 2.22 -18.54 26.58
CA GLN A 224 2.81 -19.39 25.54
C GLN A 224 2.28 -19.11 24.12
N SER A 225 1.09 -18.53 24.02
CA SER A 225 0.55 -17.98 22.79
C SER A 225 0.92 -16.51 22.71
N ASN A 226 1.66 -16.13 21.67
CA ASN A 226 2.01 -14.74 21.32
C ASN A 226 0.74 -13.89 21.06
N PHE A 227 -0.05 -13.61 22.09
CA PHE A 227 -1.18 -12.70 22.04
C PHE A 227 -0.62 -11.29 21.85
N ARG A 228 -0.51 -10.89 20.58
CA ARG A 228 -0.08 -9.56 20.17
C ARG A 228 -1.29 -8.77 19.74
N THR A 229 -1.77 -7.89 20.61
CA THR A 229 -2.74 -6.86 20.25
C THR A 229 -1.96 -5.66 19.70
N ALA A 230 -2.37 -5.12 18.55
CA ALA A 230 -1.70 -3.97 17.97
C ALA A 230 -2.66 -3.06 17.21
N ILE A 231 -2.39 -1.77 17.26
CA ILE A 231 -3.05 -0.75 16.45
C ILE A 231 -2.05 -0.11 15.48
N THR A 232 -2.56 0.41 14.37
CA THR A 232 -1.77 1.16 13.39
C THR A 232 -2.34 2.57 13.28
N VAL A 233 -1.53 3.57 13.64
CA VAL A 233 -1.91 4.98 13.64
C VAL A 233 -1.19 5.68 12.47
N PRO A 234 -1.90 6.10 11.42
CA PRO A 234 -1.32 6.85 10.31
C PRO A 234 -0.69 8.16 10.78
N GLU A 235 0.45 8.55 10.20
CA GLU A 235 1.21 9.75 10.58
C GLU A 235 0.37 11.04 10.60
N LYS A 236 -0.46 11.22 9.56
CA LYS A 236 -1.43 12.33 9.45
C LYS A 236 -2.39 12.50 10.64
N CYS A 237 -2.53 11.51 11.52
CA CYS A 237 -3.42 11.55 12.67
C CYS A 237 -2.67 11.71 14.01
N TRP A 238 -1.33 11.72 14.04
CA TRP A 238 -0.57 11.72 15.29
C TRP A 238 -0.83 12.95 16.17
N THR A 239 -0.92 14.15 15.59
CA THR A 239 -1.23 15.38 16.32
C THR A 239 -2.55 15.26 17.08
N ARG A 240 -3.62 14.85 16.38
CA ARG A 240 -4.94 14.67 16.99
C ARG A 240 -4.95 13.55 18.04
N PHE A 241 -4.24 12.45 17.76
CA PHE A 241 -4.12 11.34 18.71
C PHE A 241 -3.43 11.78 20.01
N ARG A 242 -2.33 12.53 19.90
CA ARG A 242 -1.61 13.14 21.03
C ARG A 242 -2.51 14.07 21.82
N ASP A 243 -3.22 14.97 21.15
CA ASP A 243 -4.04 15.98 21.82
C ASP A 243 -5.18 15.33 22.62
N ILE A 244 -5.81 14.28 22.09
CA ILE A 244 -6.82 13.49 22.82
C ILE A 244 -6.19 12.83 24.05
N LEU A 245 -5.01 12.21 23.91
CA LEU A 245 -4.33 11.55 25.03
C LEU A 245 -3.94 12.57 26.13
N ALA A 246 -3.42 13.73 25.73
CA ALA A 246 -3.04 14.80 26.65
C ALA A 246 -4.25 15.33 27.45
N ASP A 247 -5.38 15.57 26.80
CA ASP A 247 -6.63 15.99 27.47
C ASP A 247 -7.09 14.97 28.53
N TYR A 248 -6.98 13.67 28.24
CA TYR A 248 -7.27 12.63 29.23
C TYR A 248 -6.26 12.61 30.39
N CYS A 249 -4.97 12.80 30.13
CA CYS A 249 -3.96 12.93 31.18
C CYS A 249 -4.27 14.10 32.13
N ASP A 250 -4.62 15.27 31.58
CA ASP A 250 -4.96 16.45 32.37
C ASP A 250 -6.22 16.23 33.22
N LYS A 251 -7.25 15.62 32.65
CA LYS A 251 -8.50 15.29 33.37
C LYS A 251 -8.26 14.31 34.51
N MET A 252 -7.46 13.27 34.30
CA MET A 252 -7.11 12.30 35.34
C MET A 252 -6.27 12.94 36.45
N ASN A 253 -5.33 13.82 36.11
CA ASN A 253 -4.54 14.56 37.10
C ASN A 253 -5.43 15.43 38.01
N ARG A 254 -6.42 16.12 37.44
CA ARG A 254 -7.40 16.91 38.21
C ARG A 254 -8.26 16.04 39.14
N ALA A 255 -8.72 14.89 38.64
CA ALA A 255 -9.48 13.94 39.46
C ALA A 255 -8.66 13.41 40.65
N HIS A 256 -7.36 13.16 40.44
CA HIS A 256 -6.45 12.73 41.50
C HIS A 256 -6.15 13.85 42.52
N SER A 257 -6.04 15.11 42.09
CA SER A 257 -5.86 16.24 43.02
C SER A 257 -7.10 16.53 43.86
N ASP A 258 -8.30 16.49 43.26
CA ASP A 258 -9.57 16.75 43.97
C ASP A 258 -9.88 15.65 45.02
N SER A 259 -9.38 14.44 44.79
CA SER A 259 -9.49 13.31 45.72
C SER A 259 -8.54 13.43 46.93
N ALA A 260 -7.40 14.12 46.77
CA ALA A 260 -6.41 14.32 47.84
C ALA A 260 -6.83 15.43 48.82
N ASP A 261 -7.44 16.51 48.32
CA ASP A 261 -7.92 17.62 49.16
C ASP A 261 -9.11 17.24 50.06
N HIS A 262 -9.92 16.25 49.66
CA HIS A 262 -11.01 15.73 50.50
C HIS A 262 -10.55 14.87 51.69
N HIS A 263 -9.28 14.45 51.76
CA HIS A 263 -8.74 13.69 52.91
C HIS A 263 -8.02 14.56 53.96
N GLN A 264 -7.74 15.83 53.69
CA GLN A 264 -7.10 16.74 54.66
C GLN A 264 -8.08 17.69 55.38
N GLY A 265 -9.34 17.78 54.95
CA GLY A 265 -10.36 18.63 55.58
C GLY A 265 -11.05 18.08 56.84
N ALA A 266 -10.78 16.83 57.26
CA ALA A 266 -11.55 16.15 58.31
C ALA A 266 -10.83 15.98 59.66
N ALA A 267 -9.69 16.65 59.89
CA ALA A 267 -8.89 16.49 61.11
C ALA A 267 -8.64 17.80 61.86
N VAL A 268 -9.67 18.60 62.16
CA VAL A 268 -9.56 19.68 63.16
C VAL A 268 -10.85 19.78 63.98
N ALA A 269 -10.96 18.98 65.04
CA ALA A 269 -11.70 19.32 66.27
C ALA A 269 -11.41 18.27 67.34
N GLY A 270 -10.59 18.61 68.34
CA GLY A 270 -10.47 17.83 69.57
C GLY A 270 -10.37 18.78 70.77
N PRO A 271 -11.18 18.60 71.83
CA PRO A 271 -10.93 19.27 73.10
C PRO A 271 -10.18 18.34 74.08
N SER A 272 -9.09 18.90 74.63
CA SER A 272 -8.57 18.80 76.00
C SER A 272 -8.89 17.59 76.93
N GLY A 273 -7.84 16.98 77.51
CA GLY A 273 -7.99 16.20 78.75
C GLY A 273 -6.79 15.39 79.29
N VAL A 274 -5.82 16.07 79.93
CA VAL A 274 -5.00 15.67 81.12
C VAL A 274 -3.90 14.56 81.01
N PRO A 275 -2.70 14.74 81.63
CA PRO A 275 -1.49 13.94 81.35
C PRO A 275 -1.16 12.87 82.42
N ARG A 276 -0.28 11.91 82.07
CA ARG A 276 0.49 11.14 83.07
C ARG A 276 1.88 10.77 82.55
N ALA A 277 2.86 11.00 83.42
CA ALA A 277 4.29 10.97 83.20
C ALA A 277 4.95 9.58 83.39
N GLY A 278 6.17 9.49 82.84
CA GLY A 278 7.22 8.53 83.15
C GLY A 278 7.56 7.65 81.94
N SER A 279 8.81 7.40 81.54
CA SER A 279 10.14 7.81 82.01
C SER A 279 11.17 7.19 81.04
N ALA A 280 12.29 7.89 80.80
CA ALA A 280 13.65 7.38 80.51
C ALA A 280 13.84 6.34 79.37
N GLN A 281 14.39 6.71 78.21
CA GLN A 281 15.83 6.78 77.85
C GLN A 281 16.39 5.47 77.21
N PRO A 282 17.54 5.49 76.48
CA PRO A 282 17.53 5.28 75.03
C PRO A 282 18.55 4.24 74.51
N ALA A 283 18.64 4.16 73.18
CA ALA A 283 19.79 3.73 72.37
C ALA A 283 20.10 2.22 72.28
N ARG A 284 20.27 1.73 71.05
CA ARG A 284 21.63 1.60 70.47
C ARG A 284 21.58 1.15 69.02
N ASP A 285 22.45 1.79 68.26
CA ASP A 285 23.00 1.44 66.95
C ASP A 285 23.44 -0.03 66.89
N VAL A 286 23.43 -0.64 65.70
CA VAL A 286 24.63 -1.11 65.00
C VAL A 286 24.27 -1.28 63.51
N GLU A 287 25.09 -0.67 62.67
CA GLU A 287 25.05 -0.70 61.20
C GLU A 287 25.85 -1.92 60.65
N PRO A 288 26.30 -1.94 59.39
CA PRO A 288 25.91 -2.90 58.36
C PRO A 288 26.89 -4.06 58.16
N PHE A 289 26.52 -5.11 57.43
CA PHE A 289 27.52 -5.89 56.69
C PHE A 289 27.01 -6.40 55.35
N ALA A 290 27.92 -6.30 54.40
CA ALA A 290 27.75 -6.45 52.98
C ALA A 290 27.87 -7.90 52.47
N ALA A 291 27.49 -8.05 51.21
CA ALA A 291 28.14 -8.84 50.17
C ALA A 291 27.90 -10.37 50.07
N GLY A 292 27.71 -10.78 48.80
CA GLY A 292 27.68 -12.16 48.29
C GLY A 292 26.47 -12.36 47.37
N SER A 293 26.47 -12.00 46.08
CA SER A 293 27.23 -12.56 44.94
C SER A 293 27.09 -14.08 44.76
N ARG A 294 26.33 -14.45 43.70
CA ARG A 294 26.28 -15.72 42.95
C ARG A 294 25.79 -16.94 43.74
N ILE A 295 24.84 -17.74 43.24
CA ILE A 295 24.70 -18.32 41.89
C ILE A 295 23.27 -18.14 41.38
#